data_AF-A0A271J3L3-F1
#
_entry.id   AF-A0A271J3L3-F1
#
_cell.length_a   1.000
_cell.length_b   1.000
_cell.length_c   1.000
_cell.angle_alpha   90.00
_cell.angle_beta   90.00
_cell.angle_gamma   90.00
#
_symmetry.space_group_name_H-M   'P 1'
#
loop_
_entity.id
_entity.type
_entity.pdbx_description
1 polymer ?
#
loop_
_entity_poly.entity_id
_entity_poly.type
_entity_poly.pdbx_seq_one_letter_code
_entity_poly.pdbx_strand_id
1 'polypeptide(L)'
;MGALYRLVNHSKREVVSFAHIGAGTRNELAGNPVAAAITTRYLQDHAGDAVAFVSDTYDDWPFPSGSRDELATYTDMTDVVVESLLETGVLADEGREHLFEDEPEVYTRRLRNVWFEDSDPSM
;
A
#
# COMPACT_ATOMS: atom_id res chain seq x y z
N MET A 1 5.82 -2.99 18.95
CA MET A 1 5.22 -2.96 17.59
C MET A 1 5.18 -1.51 17.14
N GLY A 2 5.53 -1.24 15.89
CA GLY A 2 5.50 0.13 15.34
C GLY A 2 4.11 0.51 14.84
N ALA A 3 3.89 1.80 14.63
CA ALA A 3 2.66 2.31 14.03
C ALA A 3 2.51 1.84 12.58
N LEU A 4 1.31 1.40 12.20
CA LEU A 4 0.98 1.09 10.80
C LEU A 4 0.50 2.34 10.09
N TYR A 5 0.71 2.38 8.78
CA TYR A 5 0.33 3.50 7.94
C TYR A 5 -0.52 3.05 6.76
N ARG A 6 -1.45 3.92 6.37
CA ARG A 6 -2.21 3.83 5.13
C ARG A 6 -1.95 5.08 4.30
N LEU A 7 -2.01 4.95 2.98
CA LEU A 7 -1.97 6.11 2.09
C LEU A 7 -3.41 6.59 1.89
N VAL A 8 -3.70 7.84 2.25
CA VAL A 8 -5.05 8.40 2.23
C VAL A 8 -5.09 9.53 1.22
N ASN A 9 -6.05 9.49 0.32
CA ASN A 9 -6.40 10.60 -0.55
C ASN A 9 -7.67 11.26 -0.04
N HIS A 10 -7.50 12.40 0.60
CA HIS A 10 -8.61 13.16 1.17
C HIS A 10 -9.48 13.82 0.09
N SER A 11 -8.89 14.18 -1.06
CA SER A 11 -9.61 14.85 -2.16
C SER A 11 -10.67 13.94 -2.79
N LYS A 12 -10.40 12.64 -2.88
CA LYS A 12 -11.30 11.65 -3.49
C LYS A 12 -11.99 10.72 -2.50
N ARG A 13 -11.69 10.81 -1.20
CA ARG A 13 -12.13 9.88 -0.15
C ARG A 13 -11.73 8.43 -0.47
N GLU A 14 -10.46 8.24 -0.79
CA GLU A 14 -9.87 6.95 -1.13
C GLU A 14 -8.76 6.58 -0.15
N VAL A 15 -8.52 5.27 0.01
CA VAL A 15 -7.45 4.73 0.86
C VAL A 15 -6.73 3.59 0.16
N VAL A 16 -5.42 3.51 0.34
CA VAL A 16 -4.60 2.35 -0.02
C VAL A 16 -4.00 1.76 1.26
N SER A 17 -4.31 0.49 1.48
CA SER A 17 -3.84 -0.32 2.59
C SER A 17 -2.66 -1.19 2.16
N PHE A 18 -1.75 -1.47 3.10
CA PHE A 18 -0.59 -2.34 2.86
C PHE A 18 -0.67 -3.65 3.65
N ALA A 19 -1.80 -3.92 4.33
CA ALA A 19 -1.95 -5.04 5.26
C ALA A 19 -1.59 -6.40 4.64
N HIS A 20 -2.05 -6.68 3.42
CA HIS A 20 -1.76 -7.94 2.72
C HIS A 20 -0.43 -7.94 1.96
N ILE A 21 0.36 -6.86 2.02
CA ILE A 21 1.61 -6.70 1.25
C ILE A 21 2.85 -7.06 2.10
N GLY A 22 2.64 -7.38 3.38
CA GLY A 22 3.74 -7.68 4.31
C GLY A 22 4.57 -6.44 4.67
N ALA A 23 4.01 -5.25 4.51
CA ALA A 23 4.61 -3.98 4.92
C ALA A 23 3.54 -3.09 5.55
N GLY A 24 3.87 -2.36 6.62
CA GLY A 24 2.91 -1.43 7.19
C GLY A 24 3.51 -0.34 8.05
N THR A 25 4.67 -0.57 8.65
CA THR A 25 5.41 0.47 9.37
C THR A 25 6.18 1.39 8.42
N ARG A 26 6.56 2.57 8.90
CA ARG A 26 7.30 3.57 8.12
C ARG A 26 8.53 3.00 7.39
N ASN A 27 9.33 2.18 8.07
CA ASN A 27 10.55 1.63 7.50
C ASN A 27 10.26 0.46 6.55
N GLU A 28 9.26 -0.37 6.85
CA GLU A 28 8.84 -1.45 5.95
C GLU A 28 8.29 -0.88 4.64
N LEU A 29 7.44 0.15 4.70
CA LEU A 29 6.90 0.81 3.51
C LEU A 29 7.99 1.44 2.65
N ALA A 30 8.97 2.10 3.27
CA ALA A 30 10.08 2.72 2.55
C ALA A 30 11.07 1.69 1.98
N GLY A 31 11.26 0.55 2.66
CA GLY A 31 12.22 -0.48 2.28
C GLY A 31 11.65 -1.59 1.40
N ASN A 32 10.32 -1.69 1.25
CA ASN A 32 9.66 -2.72 0.47
C ASN A 32 9.40 -2.22 -0.98
N PRO A 33 10.02 -2.84 -2.01
CA PRO A 33 9.88 -2.42 -3.40
C PRO A 33 8.45 -2.47 -3.96
N VAL A 34 7.60 -3.34 -3.42
CA VAL A 34 6.18 -3.43 -3.81
C VAL A 34 5.41 -2.25 -3.22
N ALA A 35 5.58 -1.99 -1.92
CA ALA A 35 4.93 -0.86 -1.25
C ALA A 35 5.34 0.49 -1.89
N ALA A 36 6.62 0.62 -2.25
CA ALA A 36 7.14 1.78 -2.95
C ALA A 36 6.52 1.95 -4.36
N ALA A 37 6.38 0.86 -5.12
CA ALA A 37 5.74 0.90 -6.44
C ALA A 37 4.26 1.30 -6.35
N ILE A 38 3.51 0.73 -5.41
CA ILE A 38 2.10 1.05 -5.15
C ILE A 38 1.94 2.52 -4.78
N THR A 39 2.74 2.98 -3.81
CA THR A 39 2.72 4.38 -3.37
C THR A 39 3.03 5.31 -4.53
N THR A 40 4.08 5.02 -5.30
CA THR A 40 4.51 5.86 -6.43
C THR A 40 3.45 5.91 -7.52
N ARG A 41 2.88 4.76 -7.89
CA ARG A 41 1.84 4.67 -8.92
C ARG A 41 0.60 5.46 -8.52
N TYR A 42 0.14 5.27 -7.28
CA TYR A 42 -1.00 6.01 -6.77
C TYR A 42 -0.76 7.52 -6.78
N LEU A 43 0.42 7.98 -6.35
CA LEU A 43 0.74 9.42 -6.39
C LEU A 43 0.83 9.99 -7.82
N GLN A 44 1.27 9.18 -8.80
CA GLN A 44 1.31 9.59 -10.22
C GLN A 44 -0.10 9.76 -10.80
N ASP A 45 -0.99 8.79 -10.54
CA ASP A 45 -2.36 8.79 -11.05
C ASP A 45 -3.25 9.86 -10.36
N HIS A 46 -2.80 10.37 -9.22
CA HIS A 46 -3.49 11.34 -8.37
C HIS A 46 -2.67 12.62 -8.15
N ALA A 47 -1.88 13.02 -9.15
CA ALA A 47 -1.05 14.22 -9.07
C ALA A 47 -1.91 15.48 -8.77
N GLY A 48 -1.58 16.17 -7.68
CA GLY A 48 -2.27 17.38 -7.23
C GLY A 48 -3.38 17.13 -6.19
N ASP A 49 -3.77 15.88 -5.93
CA ASP A 49 -4.68 15.54 -4.86
C ASP A 49 -4.01 15.70 -3.47
N ALA A 50 -4.81 15.94 -2.44
CA ALA A 50 -4.37 15.91 -1.05
C ALA A 50 -4.16 14.45 -0.59
N VAL A 51 -2.97 13.93 -0.84
CA VAL A 51 -2.57 12.56 -0.46
C VAL A 51 -1.51 12.60 0.64
N ALA A 52 -1.70 11.82 1.70
CA ALA A 52 -0.74 11.70 2.79
C ALA A 52 -0.77 10.31 3.44
N PHE A 53 0.33 9.91 4.06
CA PHE A 53 0.34 8.77 4.96
C PHE A 53 -0.31 9.14 6.28
N VAL A 54 -1.25 8.31 6.75
CA VAL A 54 -1.94 8.45 8.04
C VAL A 54 -1.64 7.23 8.89
N SER A 55 -1.23 7.48 10.14
CA SER A 55 -0.95 6.43 11.12
C SER A 55 -2.24 5.92 11.78
N ASP A 56 -2.28 4.63 12.08
CA ASP A 56 -3.34 4.05 12.93
C ASP A 56 -3.15 4.31 14.43
N THR A 57 -1.94 4.70 14.84
CA THR A 57 -1.52 4.81 16.24
C THR A 57 -1.47 6.26 16.71
N TYR A 58 -0.86 7.13 15.89
CA TYR A 58 -0.73 8.54 16.22
C TYR A 58 -1.99 9.31 15.81
N ASP A 59 -2.33 10.36 16.57
CA ASP A 59 -3.53 11.18 16.31
C ASP A 59 -3.31 12.28 15.27
N ASP A 60 -2.32 12.09 14.40
CA ASP A 60 -1.96 13.05 13.37
C ASP A 60 -2.93 12.94 12.19
N TRP A 61 -3.72 13.99 11.97
CA TRP A 61 -4.54 14.14 10.78
C TRP A 61 -3.94 15.24 9.89
N PRO A 62 -3.31 14.90 8.76
CA PRO A 62 -2.53 15.85 7.96
C PRO A 62 -3.40 16.73 7.05
N PHE A 63 -4.74 16.64 7.13
CA PHE A 63 -5.66 17.38 6.27
C PHE A 63 -6.39 18.49 7.03
N PRO A 64 -6.80 19.58 6.36
CA PRO A 64 -7.46 20.73 7.01
C PRO A 64 -8.82 20.41 7.63
N SER A 65 -9.44 19.30 7.24
CA SER A 65 -10.80 18.92 7.63
C SER A 65 -10.96 17.40 7.73
N GLY A 66 -12.02 16.98 8.42
CA GLY A 66 -12.34 15.57 8.65
C GLY A 66 -11.52 14.94 9.77
N SER A 67 -11.62 13.63 9.90
CA SER A 67 -10.84 12.85 10.87
C SER A 67 -10.56 11.44 10.38
N ARG A 68 -9.65 10.77 11.09
CA ARG A 68 -9.31 9.35 10.89
C ARG A 68 -10.51 8.41 11.01
N ASP A 69 -11.54 8.77 11.78
CA ASP A 69 -12.75 7.96 11.93
C ASP A 69 -13.54 7.83 10.62
N GLU A 70 -13.41 8.82 9.72
CA GLU A 70 -14.08 8.78 8.42
C GLU A 70 -13.46 7.75 7.46
N LEU A 71 -12.24 7.25 7.73
CA LEU A 71 -11.55 6.32 6.82
C LEU A 71 -12.34 5.03 6.57
N ALA A 72 -13.19 4.60 7.51
CA ALA A 72 -14.06 3.45 7.32
C ALA A 72 -15.09 3.65 6.18
N THR A 73 -15.31 4.89 5.75
CA THR A 73 -16.21 5.25 4.65
C THR A 73 -15.49 5.51 3.34
N TYR A 74 -14.16 5.49 3.35
CA TYR A 74 -13.35 5.77 2.15
C TYR A 74 -13.32 4.51 1.27
N THR A 75 -13.25 4.70 -0.04
CA THR A 75 -13.12 3.59 -0.98
C THR A 75 -11.71 3.02 -0.89
N ASP A 76 -11.61 1.70 -0.66
CA ASP A 76 -10.32 1.00 -0.70
C ASP A 76 -9.90 0.79 -2.16
N MET A 77 -8.77 1.37 -2.53
CA MET A 77 -8.20 1.36 -3.88
C MET A 77 -7.01 0.40 -4.00
N THR A 78 -6.70 -0.37 -2.95
CA THR A 78 -5.51 -1.23 -2.90
C THR A 78 -5.43 -2.18 -4.08
N ASP A 79 -6.49 -2.96 -4.31
CA ASP A 79 -6.50 -3.94 -5.41
C ASP A 79 -6.49 -3.26 -6.78
N VAL A 80 -7.15 -2.11 -6.93
CA VAL A 80 -7.14 -1.35 -8.20
C VAL A 80 -5.72 -0.91 -8.58
N VAL A 81 -4.95 -0.40 -7.61
CA VAL A 81 -3.56 0.02 -7.86
C VAL A 81 -2.66 -1.19 -8.12
N VAL A 82 -2.85 -2.27 -7.36
CA VAL A 82 -2.09 -3.52 -7.55
C VAL A 82 -2.36 -4.12 -8.93
N GLU A 83 -3.63 -4.22 -9.34
CA GLU A 83 -4.02 -4.71 -10.67
C GLU A 83 -3.40 -3.86 -11.78
N SER A 84 -3.43 -2.53 -11.67
CA SER A 84 -2.78 -1.65 -12.65
C SER A 84 -1.26 -1.90 -12.77
N LEU A 85 -0.59 -2.22 -11.66
CA LEU A 85 0.84 -2.54 -11.65
C LEU A 85 1.14 -3.96 -12.20
N LEU A 86 0.22 -4.90 -12.03
CA LEU A 86 0.31 -6.24 -12.64
C LEU A 86 0.09 -6.16 -14.15
N GLU A 87 -0.93 -5.43 -14.60
CA GLU A 87 -1.24 -5.24 -16.02
C GLU A 87 -0.11 -4.57 -16.80
N THR A 88 0.61 -3.64 -16.14
CA THR A 88 1.75 -2.93 -16.74
C THR A 88 3.08 -3.68 -16.58
N GLY A 89 3.08 -4.83 -15.91
CA GLY A 89 4.27 -5.67 -15.71
C GLY A 89 5.31 -5.08 -14.76
N VAL A 90 4.93 -4.11 -13.91
CA VAL A 90 5.81 -3.60 -12.85
C VAL A 90 5.86 -4.59 -11.68
N LEU A 91 4.71 -5.17 -11.34
CA LEU A 91 4.60 -6.23 -10.35
C LEU A 91 4.31 -7.59 -11.02
N ALA A 92 4.70 -8.65 -10.34
CA ALA A 92 4.26 -10.02 -10.59
C ALA A 92 3.55 -10.57 -9.34
N ASP A 93 2.48 -11.34 -9.56
CA ASP A 93 1.75 -12.03 -8.50
C ASP A 93 2.23 -13.49 -8.40
N GLU A 94 2.78 -13.85 -7.24
CA GLU A 94 3.31 -15.17 -6.92
C GLU A 94 2.36 -15.96 -5.98
N GLY A 95 1.12 -15.49 -5.83
CA GLY A 95 0.08 -16.15 -5.05
C GLY A 95 -0.08 -15.60 -3.64
N ARG A 96 -0.57 -16.46 -2.73
CA ARG A 96 -0.88 -16.10 -1.34
C ARG A 96 -0.14 -17.01 -0.38
N GLU A 97 0.37 -16.42 0.69
CA GLU A 97 0.93 -17.13 1.84
C GLU A 97 -0.03 -16.98 3.01
N HIS A 98 -0.67 -18.07 3.42
CA HIS A 98 -1.59 -18.09 4.54
C HIS A 98 -0.81 -18.18 5.86
N LEU A 99 -1.12 -17.31 6.82
CA LEU A 99 -0.43 -17.28 8.11
C LEU A 99 -0.95 -18.34 9.08
N PHE A 100 -2.20 -18.77 8.89
CA PHE A 100 -2.89 -19.78 9.70
C PHE A 100 -3.68 -20.71 8.77
N GLU A 101 -3.68 -22.02 9.04
CA GLU A 101 -4.38 -23.01 8.21
C GLU A 101 -5.92 -22.93 8.35
N ASP A 102 -6.40 -22.44 9.49
CA ASP A 102 -7.81 -22.35 9.86
C ASP A 102 -8.44 -20.97 9.60
N GLU A 103 -7.65 -19.96 9.23
CA GLU A 103 -8.09 -18.59 8.90
C GLU A 103 -7.58 -18.17 7.49
N PRO A 104 -8.17 -18.67 6.40
CA PRO A 104 -7.68 -18.43 5.04
C PRO A 104 -7.71 -16.96 4.61
N GLU A 105 -8.53 -16.12 5.26
CA GLU A 105 -8.60 -14.68 5.07
C GLU A 105 -7.36 -13.93 5.60
N VAL A 106 -6.59 -14.55 6.49
CA VAL A 106 -5.36 -13.98 7.05
C VAL A 106 -4.17 -14.47 6.22
N TYR A 107 -3.87 -13.70 5.17
CA TYR A 107 -2.79 -14.02 4.25
C TYR A 107 -1.96 -12.80 3.86
N THR A 108 -0.73 -13.07 3.43
CA THR A 108 0.12 -12.12 2.71
C THR A 108 0.05 -12.47 1.22
N ARG A 109 -0.28 -11.49 0.37
CA ARG A 109 -0.18 -11.60 -1.08
C ARG A 109 1.29 -11.47 -1.45
N ARG A 110 1.83 -12.51 -2.09
CA ARG A 110 3.22 -12.53 -2.54
C ARG A 110 3.34 -11.77 -3.85
N LEU A 111 3.58 -10.47 -3.73
CA LEU A 111 3.86 -9.60 -4.86
C LEU A 111 5.37 -9.41 -4.98
N ARG A 112 5.87 -9.37 -6.22
CA ARG A 112 7.29 -9.09 -6.51
C ARG A 112 7.39 -7.93 -7.48
N ASN A 113 8.28 -6.97 -7.19
CA ASN A 113 8.61 -5.90 -8.13
C ASN A 113 9.67 -6.42 -9.11
N VAL A 114 9.31 -6.55 -10.38
CA VAL A 114 10.15 -7.17 -11.40
C VAL A 114 11.41 -6.35 -11.68
N TRP A 115 11.33 -5.03 -11.54
CA TRP A 115 12.42 -4.10 -11.83
C TRP A 115 13.47 -4.01 -10.71
N PHE A 116 13.15 -4.52 -9.52
CA PHE A 116 14.07 -4.47 -8.38
C PHE A 116 15.17 -5.54 -8.46
N GLU A 117 14.91 -6.70 -9.08
CA GLU A 117 15.88 -7.80 -9.17
C GLU A 117 16.88 -7.66 -10.32
N ASP A 118 16.50 -6.99 -11.42
CA ASP A 118 17.42 -6.65 -12.52
C ASP A 118 18.50 -5.61 -12.13
N SER A 119 18.49 -5.16 -10.88
CA SER A 119 19.48 -4.22 -10.32
C SER A 119 20.69 -4.91 -9.67
N ASP A 120 20.78 -6.24 -9.71
CA ASP A 120 21.98 -6.97 -9.28
C ASP A 120 23.12 -6.79 -10.32
N PRO A 121 24.24 -6.13 -9.98
CA PRO A 121 25.33 -5.84 -10.92
C PRO A 121 26.16 -7.09 -11.28
N SER A 122 25.66 -8.29 -11.01
CA SER A 122 26.34 -9.57 -11.27
C SER A 122 25.81 -10.37 -12.47
N MET A 123 24.84 -9.83 -13.23
CA MET A 123 24.49 -10.32 -14.57
C MET A 123 25.08 -9.48 -15.70
#